data_AF-A0A5B0QZU6-F1
#
_entry.id   AF-A0A5B0QZU6-F1
#
_cell.length_a   1.000
_cell.length_b   1.000
_cell.length_c   1.000
_cell.angle_alpha   90.00
_cell.angle_beta   90.00
_cell.angle_gamma   90.00
#
_symmetry.space_group_name_H-M   'P 1'
#
loop_
_entity.id
_entity.type
_entity.pdbx_description
1 polymer ?
#
loop_
_entity_poly.entity_id
_entity_poly.type
_entity_poly.pdbx_seq_one_letter_code
_entity_poly.pdbx_strand_id
1 'polypeptide(L)'
;MNGLTCLVLLALSMVTVDATIHTMCFNYFLHKDGCVNGAAGSQYRCGAKAKYQSSPVPAFGLPPKPKKGQHPLPQGPHHKVPGRQGPGYQNVPGRQGNHHNVPGRHGQPGHHPKQGHHPQNQGHHTKPPLERRYDTHIDIPKMNTGHGICGYYDTNKVDGVCLWSGPEQTNPTFESAGWLNSRKDSNCRKQVYIQRRNDPKTVHYVPVLDGCSFHAVTEEQGCFEIGVTRSLAAKLAIFPNKTTPHSNFLYGGFTWDFNNPTGSQSSAGPV
;
A
#
# COMPACT_ATOMS: atom_id res chain seq x y z
N MET A 1 -35.22 -42.93 50.69
CA MET A 1 -33.81 -42.61 50.94
C MET A 1 -32.98 -43.25 49.83
N ASN A 2 -32.12 -42.43 49.21
CA ASN A 2 -30.90 -42.76 48.44
C ASN A 2 -31.14 -43.27 47.00
N GLY A 3 -30.80 -42.59 45.91
CA GLY A 3 -29.96 -41.41 45.70
C GLY A 3 -28.61 -41.78 45.06
N LEU A 4 -28.36 -41.24 43.86
CA LEU A 4 -27.07 -41.13 43.15
C LEU A 4 -26.46 -42.44 42.60
N THR A 5 -25.97 -42.53 41.37
CA THR A 5 -25.07 -41.57 40.71
C THR A 5 -25.08 -41.77 39.18
N CYS A 6 -25.49 -40.77 38.41
CA CYS A 6 -25.17 -40.66 36.99
C CYS A 6 -23.81 -39.98 36.84
N LEU A 7 -22.80 -40.72 36.37
CA LEU A 7 -21.50 -40.16 35.98
C LEU A 7 -21.63 -39.52 34.60
N VAL A 8 -21.74 -38.18 34.57
CA VAL A 8 -21.63 -37.38 33.35
C VAL A 8 -20.14 -37.18 33.06
N LEU A 9 -19.62 -37.89 32.06
CA LEU A 9 -18.29 -37.65 31.49
C LEU A 9 -18.34 -36.37 30.66
N LEU A 10 -18.07 -35.22 31.30
CA LEU A 10 -17.82 -33.95 30.62
C LEU A 10 -16.38 -33.98 30.09
N ALA A 11 -16.20 -34.50 28.88
CA ALA A 11 -14.95 -34.37 28.15
C ALA A 11 -14.75 -32.88 27.81
N LEU A 12 -13.92 -32.19 28.59
CA LEU A 12 -13.39 -30.88 28.26
C LEU A 12 -12.56 -31.00 26.98
N SER A 13 -13.19 -30.77 25.83
CA SER A 13 -12.50 -30.43 24.59
C SER A 13 -11.81 -29.08 24.80
N MET A 14 -10.59 -29.10 25.33
CA MET A 14 -9.72 -27.92 25.30
C MET A 14 -9.40 -27.65 23.83
N VAL A 15 -10.16 -26.73 23.23
CA VAL A 15 -9.78 -26.14 21.96
C VAL A 15 -8.50 -25.36 22.26
N THR A 16 -7.34 -25.92 21.91
CA THR A 16 -6.08 -25.21 22.00
C THR A 16 -6.21 -23.98 21.10
N VAL A 17 -6.38 -22.80 21.70
CA VAL A 17 -6.26 -21.54 20.98
C VAL A 17 -4.78 -21.42 20.65
N ASP A 18 -4.40 -21.88 19.45
CA ASP A 18 -3.06 -21.61 18.93
C ASP A 18 -2.90 -20.09 18.89
N ALA A 19 -1.97 -19.58 19.68
CA ALA A 19 -1.71 -18.15 19.73
C ALA A 19 -1.27 -17.74 18.34
N THR A 20 -2.11 -17.01 17.60
CA THR A 20 -1.77 -16.56 16.26
C THR A 20 -0.52 -15.70 16.37
N ILE A 21 0.63 -16.26 15.96
CA ILE A 21 1.85 -15.48 15.90
C ILE A 21 1.64 -14.47 14.78
N HIS A 22 1.67 -13.20 15.10
CA HIS A 22 1.55 -12.12 14.13
C HIS A 22 2.91 -11.72 13.56
N THR A 23 2.96 -11.17 12.34
CA THR A 23 4.23 -10.63 11.82
C THR A 23 4.64 -9.35 12.56
N MET A 24 5.89 -8.91 12.41
CA MET A 24 6.37 -7.64 12.98
C MET A 24 5.52 -6.47 12.49
N CYS A 25 5.20 -6.41 11.20
CA CYS A 25 4.38 -5.32 10.67
C CYS A 25 2.94 -5.36 11.17
N PHE A 26 2.36 -6.56 11.31
CA PHE A 26 1.04 -6.68 11.92
C PHE A 26 1.06 -6.12 13.35
N ASN A 27 2.02 -6.56 14.18
CA ASN A 27 2.14 -6.08 15.56
C ASN A 27 2.47 -4.58 15.65
N TYR A 28 3.32 -4.07 14.74
CA TYR A 28 3.67 -2.67 14.65
C TYR A 28 2.43 -1.79 14.47
N PHE A 29 1.56 -2.13 13.50
CA PHE A 29 0.33 -1.38 13.26
C PHE A 29 -0.70 -1.60 14.37
N LEU A 30 -0.81 -2.82 14.91
CA LEU A 30 -1.69 -3.08 16.05
C LEU A 30 -1.31 -2.19 17.25
N HIS A 31 -0.02 -2.02 17.53
CA HIS A 31 0.46 -1.14 18.59
C HIS A 31 0.32 0.35 18.23
N LYS A 32 0.74 0.74 17.01
CA LYS A 32 0.78 2.14 16.57
C LYS A 32 -0.62 2.74 16.40
N ASP A 33 -1.52 2.00 15.73
CA ASP A 33 -2.82 2.49 15.31
C ASP A 33 -3.98 1.90 16.14
N GLY A 34 -3.69 0.93 17.02
CA GLY A 34 -4.70 0.17 17.78
C GLY A 34 -5.45 -0.86 16.94
N CYS A 35 -5.11 -1.01 15.66
CA CYS A 35 -5.74 -1.91 14.71
C CYS A 35 -4.82 -2.15 13.50
N VAL A 36 -5.15 -3.15 12.68
CA VAL A 36 -4.46 -3.49 11.44
C VAL A 36 -5.45 -3.47 10.29
N ASN A 37 -5.14 -2.70 9.25
CA ASN A 37 -5.99 -2.63 8.07
C ASN A 37 -6.01 -3.98 7.35
N GLY A 38 -7.18 -4.35 6.83
CA GLY A 38 -7.34 -5.64 6.17
C GLY A 38 -7.29 -6.87 7.09
N ALA A 39 -6.98 -6.77 8.39
CA ALA A 39 -6.76 -7.93 9.26
C ALA A 39 -7.91 -8.91 9.23
N ALA A 40 -7.64 -10.22 9.18
CA ALA A 40 -8.70 -11.22 9.06
C ALA A 40 -9.64 -11.25 10.30
N GLY A 41 -9.08 -11.11 11.50
CA GLY A 41 -9.84 -11.05 12.76
C GLY A 41 -10.53 -9.70 12.94
N SER A 42 -11.84 -9.71 13.23
CA SER A 42 -12.61 -8.48 13.44
C SER A 42 -12.13 -7.67 14.65
N GLN A 43 -11.56 -8.32 15.67
CA GLN A 43 -11.01 -7.66 16.85
C GLN A 43 -9.75 -6.83 16.57
N TYR A 44 -9.00 -7.18 15.51
CA TYR A 44 -7.79 -6.45 15.12
C TYR A 44 -8.05 -5.51 13.95
N ARG A 45 -9.13 -5.70 13.20
CA ARG A 45 -9.38 -4.96 11.96
C ARG A 45 -9.72 -3.51 12.25
N CYS A 46 -9.06 -2.61 11.55
CA CYS A 46 -9.50 -1.22 11.52
C CYS A 46 -10.92 -1.12 10.96
N GLY A 47 -11.77 -0.31 11.60
CA GLY A 47 -13.05 0.06 11.00
C GLY A 47 -12.79 0.89 9.74
N ALA A 48 -13.49 0.61 8.66
CA ALA A 48 -13.26 1.19 7.33
C ALA A 48 -13.63 2.70 7.22
N LYS A 49 -13.10 3.56 8.11
CA LYS A 49 -13.34 5.00 8.08
C LYS A 49 -12.37 5.65 7.11
N ALA A 50 -12.79 5.87 5.87
CA ALA A 50 -12.00 6.54 4.82
C ALA A 50 -11.18 7.74 5.35
N LYS A 51 -9.87 7.76 5.05
CA LYS A 51 -8.97 8.86 5.42
C LYS A 51 -9.46 10.15 4.73
N TYR A 52 -9.81 11.17 5.52
CA TYR A 52 -10.14 12.51 5.01
C TYR A 52 -8.96 13.01 4.17
N GLN A 53 -9.26 13.40 2.94
CA GLN A 53 -8.29 14.02 2.05
C GLN A 53 -8.28 15.51 2.31
N SER A 54 -7.11 16.10 2.47
CA SER A 54 -6.95 17.56 2.53
C SER A 54 -7.29 18.26 1.19
N SER A 55 -7.74 17.53 0.16
CA SER A 55 -8.34 18.12 -1.03
C SER A 55 -9.37 17.18 -1.67
N PRO A 56 -10.56 17.68 -2.08
CA PRO A 56 -11.53 16.89 -2.84
C PRO A 56 -10.97 16.60 -4.24
N VAL A 57 -11.03 15.35 -4.69
CA VAL A 57 -11.01 15.07 -6.13
C VAL A 57 -12.47 15.05 -6.59
N PRO A 58 -12.88 15.91 -7.53
CA PRO A 58 -14.26 15.92 -8.00
C PRO A 58 -14.70 14.55 -8.53
N ALA A 59 -15.94 14.18 -8.19
CA ALA A 59 -16.62 13.02 -8.73
C ALA A 59 -16.87 13.19 -10.24
N PHE A 60 -17.00 12.05 -10.91
CA PHE A 60 -17.09 11.85 -12.34
C PHE A 60 -18.17 12.71 -13.03
N GLY A 61 -17.73 13.65 -13.87
CA GLY A 61 -18.44 13.99 -15.09
C GLY A 61 -17.83 13.20 -16.23
N LEU A 62 -18.55 12.22 -16.79
CA LEU A 62 -18.26 11.77 -18.14
C LEU A 62 -18.38 13.00 -19.06
N PRO A 63 -17.35 13.37 -19.85
CA PRO A 63 -17.58 14.33 -20.92
C PRO A 63 -18.66 13.74 -21.86
N PRO A 64 -19.62 14.55 -22.33
CA PRO A 64 -20.62 14.06 -23.27
C PRO A 64 -19.93 13.46 -24.50
N LYS A 65 -20.43 12.32 -24.96
CA LYS A 65 -19.94 11.62 -26.16
C LYS A 65 -19.86 12.63 -27.32
N PRO A 66 -18.72 12.74 -28.04
CA PRO A 66 -18.68 13.54 -29.26
C PRO A 66 -19.68 12.99 -30.27
N LYS A 67 -20.49 13.88 -30.86
CA LYS A 67 -21.40 13.54 -31.95
C LYS A 67 -20.58 13.02 -33.14
N LYS A 68 -21.03 11.91 -33.75
CA LYS A 68 -20.45 11.35 -34.98
C LYS A 68 -20.46 12.42 -36.08
N GLY A 69 -19.31 12.60 -36.72
CA GLY A 69 -19.17 13.33 -37.99
C GLY A 69 -18.27 14.55 -37.90
N GLN A 70 -16.96 14.34 -38.01
CA GLN A 70 -16.00 15.20 -38.75
C GLN A 70 -14.58 14.65 -38.52
N HIS A 71 -14.03 14.00 -39.55
CA HIS A 71 -12.59 13.77 -39.69
C HIS A 71 -11.93 15.05 -40.21
N PRO A 72 -10.73 15.39 -39.72
CA PRO A 72 -9.69 15.87 -40.64
C PRO A 72 -8.45 14.96 -40.64
N LEU A 73 -7.83 14.89 -41.82
CA LEU A 73 -6.72 14.04 -42.25
C LEU A 73 -5.39 14.24 -41.49
N PRO A 74 -4.46 13.26 -41.56
CA PRO A 74 -3.13 13.35 -40.98
C PRO A 74 -2.16 14.12 -41.88
N GLN A 75 -1.28 14.91 -41.26
CA GLN A 75 -0.05 15.40 -41.89
C GLN A 75 1.13 15.16 -40.93
N GLY A 76 2.11 14.40 -41.39
CA GLY A 76 3.51 14.56 -40.96
C GLY A 76 4.34 15.01 -42.16
N PRO A 77 5.67 14.89 -42.16
CA PRO A 77 6.60 14.84 -41.02
C PRO A 77 7.82 15.80 -41.24
N HIS A 78 8.91 15.52 -40.52
CA HIS A 78 10.27 16.07 -40.62
C HIS A 78 10.54 17.31 -39.76
N HIS A 79 11.53 17.22 -38.85
CA HIS A 79 12.71 18.09 -38.83
C HIS A 79 13.87 17.37 -38.11
N LYS A 80 15.06 17.66 -38.62
CA LYS A 80 16.36 17.00 -38.51
C LYS A 80 17.04 17.30 -37.15
N VAL A 81 17.66 16.30 -36.52
CA VAL A 81 18.58 16.50 -35.37
C VAL A 81 20.02 16.40 -35.87
N PRO A 82 20.90 17.38 -35.60
CA PRO A 82 22.34 17.20 -35.69
C PRO A 82 23.01 17.11 -34.31
N GLY A 83 23.86 16.09 -34.16
CA GLY A 83 25.25 16.24 -33.70
C GLY A 83 25.57 16.53 -32.22
N ARG A 84 26.06 15.49 -31.54
CA ARG A 84 27.12 15.43 -30.48
C ARG A 84 27.62 16.72 -29.82
N GLN A 85 27.68 16.68 -28.47
CA GLN A 85 28.91 16.86 -27.65
C GLN A 85 28.59 16.67 -26.15
N GLY A 86 29.29 15.75 -25.47
CA GLY A 86 29.62 15.95 -24.04
C GLY A 86 30.79 16.95 -23.93
N PRO A 87 31.29 17.36 -22.75
CA PRO A 87 31.33 16.62 -21.47
C PRO A 87 30.98 17.50 -20.24
N GLY A 88 31.15 16.97 -19.02
CA GLY A 88 31.48 17.81 -17.86
C GLY A 88 30.70 17.51 -16.59
N TYR A 89 31.25 16.63 -15.75
CA TYR A 89 30.93 16.58 -14.33
C TYR A 89 31.51 17.81 -13.64
N GLN A 90 30.67 18.65 -13.05
CA GLN A 90 31.10 19.67 -12.09
C GLN A 90 30.27 19.58 -10.81
N ASN A 91 30.97 19.24 -9.73
CA ASN A 91 30.54 19.36 -8.35
C ASN A 91 30.41 20.83 -7.96
N VAL A 92 29.36 21.21 -7.22
CA VAL A 92 29.38 22.41 -6.35
C VAL A 92 28.62 22.13 -5.04
N PRO A 93 29.11 22.59 -3.88
CA PRO A 93 28.69 22.18 -2.54
C PRO A 93 27.59 23.07 -1.94
N GLY A 94 27.09 22.62 -0.78
CA GLY A 94 26.00 23.25 -0.04
C GLY A 94 26.26 24.65 0.51
N ARG A 95 25.16 25.30 0.93
CA ARG A 95 25.21 26.53 1.73
C ARG A 95 24.04 26.58 2.70
N GLN A 96 24.37 26.61 3.99
CA GLN A 96 23.50 26.93 5.11
C GLN A 96 23.20 28.44 5.18
N GLY A 97 22.04 28.75 5.74
CA GLY A 97 21.79 29.89 6.63
C GLY A 97 21.45 31.22 5.98
N ASN A 98 20.25 31.74 6.26
CA ASN A 98 20.17 32.94 7.09
C ASN A 98 18.80 33.18 7.72
N HIS A 99 18.84 33.53 9.01
CA HIS A 99 17.76 34.04 9.84
C HIS A 99 17.37 35.46 9.42
N HIS A 100 16.08 35.77 9.36
CA HIS A 100 15.56 37.12 9.66
C HIS A 100 14.21 37.01 10.37
N ASN A 101 14.05 37.86 11.38
CA ASN A 101 13.04 37.88 12.43
C ASN A 101 12.34 39.24 12.40
N VAL A 102 11.00 39.32 12.36
CA VAL A 102 10.19 40.49 12.79
C VAL A 102 8.71 40.09 13.00
N PRO A 103 7.84 40.86 13.71
CA PRO A 103 7.35 40.51 15.04
C PRO A 103 5.81 40.39 15.15
N GLY A 104 5.33 39.99 16.33
CA GLY A 104 3.94 39.63 16.60
C GLY A 104 2.90 40.76 16.72
N ARG A 105 1.62 40.35 16.75
CA ARG A 105 0.48 41.15 17.22
C ARG A 105 -0.56 40.24 17.88
N HIS A 106 -1.04 40.69 19.04
CA HIS A 106 -2.03 40.07 19.92
C HIS A 106 -3.48 40.12 19.38
N GLY A 107 -4.33 39.18 19.84
CA GLY A 107 -5.80 39.34 19.89
C GLY A 107 -6.63 38.06 19.72
N GLN A 108 -7.07 37.44 20.83
CA GLN A 108 -8.19 36.47 20.93
C GLN A 108 -9.58 37.18 20.91
N PRO A 109 -10.77 36.53 21.00
CA PRO A 109 -11.13 35.09 21.11
C PRO A 109 -12.29 34.59 20.21
N GLY A 110 -12.33 33.26 20.02
CA GLY A 110 -13.48 32.35 20.18
C GLY A 110 -14.86 32.65 19.58
N HIS A 111 -15.22 31.90 18.52
CA HIS A 111 -16.62 31.60 18.19
C HIS A 111 -16.80 30.13 17.78
N HIS A 112 -17.57 29.39 18.59
CA HIS A 112 -18.12 28.07 18.27
C HIS A 112 -19.27 28.18 17.26
N PRO A 113 -19.35 27.30 16.25
CA PRO A 113 -20.62 26.97 15.62
C PRO A 113 -21.20 25.66 16.16
N LYS A 114 -22.52 25.72 16.32
CA LYS A 114 -23.42 24.77 16.97
C LYS A 114 -23.49 23.43 16.23
N GLN A 115 -23.70 22.37 17.01
CA GLN A 115 -24.08 21.04 16.56
C GLN A 115 -25.39 21.10 15.77
N GLY A 116 -25.31 20.84 14.46
CA GLY A 116 -26.47 20.57 13.62
C GLY A 116 -26.74 19.07 13.56
N HIS A 117 -27.96 18.66 13.94
CA HIS A 117 -28.48 17.33 13.69
C HIS A 117 -28.53 17.06 12.18
N HIS A 118 -28.02 15.93 11.72
CA HIS A 118 -28.19 15.45 10.34
C HIS A 118 -28.96 14.12 10.35
N PRO A 119 -30.01 13.96 9.52
CA PRO A 119 -30.81 12.74 9.46
C PRO A 119 -29.98 11.58 8.86
N GLN A 120 -30.17 10.38 9.41
CA GLN A 120 -29.67 9.15 8.80
C GLN A 120 -30.42 8.87 7.50
N ASN A 121 -29.77 9.14 6.37
CA ASN A 121 -30.30 8.74 5.07
C ASN A 121 -29.75 7.36 4.72
N GLN A 122 -30.65 6.37 4.68
CA GLN A 122 -30.38 5.02 4.20
C GLN A 122 -30.06 5.09 2.70
N GLY A 123 -28.80 4.81 2.33
CA GLY A 123 -28.33 4.87 0.96
C GLY A 123 -27.57 3.61 0.58
N HIS A 124 -28.13 2.90 -0.41
CA HIS A 124 -27.47 2.08 -1.43
C HIS A 124 -26.10 1.45 -1.08
N HIS A 125 -26.03 0.11 -1.13
CA HIS A 125 -24.80 -0.70 -1.15
C HIS A 125 -23.83 -0.26 -2.25
N THR A 126 -23.10 0.82 -2.01
CA THR A 126 -21.92 1.24 -2.75
C THR A 126 -20.74 0.73 -1.96
N LYS A 127 -19.86 -0.04 -2.61
CA LYS A 127 -18.61 -0.48 -1.98
C LYS A 127 -17.90 0.78 -1.47
N PRO A 128 -17.48 0.83 -0.18
CA PRO A 128 -16.82 1.99 0.35
C PRO A 128 -15.58 2.34 -0.51
N PRO A 129 -15.27 3.62 -0.71
CA PRO A 129 -14.06 4.03 -1.40
C PRO A 129 -12.85 3.32 -0.79
N LEU A 130 -11.90 2.89 -1.63
CA LEU A 130 -10.72 2.20 -1.14
C LEU A 130 -9.99 3.06 -0.12
N GLU A 131 -9.69 2.41 0.98
CA GLU A 131 -9.15 3.04 2.16
C GLU A 131 -7.63 3.19 2.00
N ARG A 132 -7.17 4.35 1.54
CA ARG A 132 -5.73 4.61 1.31
C ARG A 132 -4.93 4.62 2.61
N ARG A 133 -3.99 3.67 2.81
CA ARG A 133 -3.34 3.50 4.12
C ARG A 133 -1.82 3.41 4.13
N TYR A 134 -1.19 2.49 3.40
CA TYR A 134 0.27 2.41 3.38
C TYR A 134 0.83 3.22 2.23
N ASP A 135 1.32 4.41 2.55
CA ASP A 135 2.00 5.27 1.60
C ASP A 135 3.49 4.97 1.62
N THR A 136 4.07 4.70 0.45
CA THR A 136 5.51 4.44 0.34
C THR A 136 6.31 5.70 0.65
N HIS A 137 7.43 5.53 1.36
CA HIS A 137 8.37 6.60 1.65
C HIS A 137 9.55 6.61 0.68
N ILE A 138 9.84 5.47 0.04
CA ILE A 138 10.90 5.34 -0.97
C ILE A 138 10.31 5.16 -2.37
N ASP A 139 11.19 5.28 -3.37
CA ASP A 139 10.86 4.85 -4.73
C ASP A 139 10.67 3.32 -4.76
N ILE A 140 9.67 2.86 -5.50
CA ILE A 140 9.33 1.43 -5.53
C ILE A 140 10.40 0.66 -6.32
N PRO A 141 11.09 -0.33 -5.73
CA PRO A 141 12.01 -1.18 -6.47
C PRO A 141 11.25 -2.12 -7.42
N LYS A 142 11.87 -2.39 -8.57
CA LYS A 142 11.42 -3.39 -9.53
C LYS A 142 12.04 -4.74 -9.19
N MET A 143 11.20 -5.75 -9.02
CA MET A 143 11.62 -7.11 -8.69
C MET A 143 12.36 -7.76 -9.86
N ASN A 144 13.34 -8.62 -9.56
CA ASN A 144 14.00 -9.47 -10.55
C ASN A 144 13.26 -10.81 -10.70
N THR A 145 13.43 -11.48 -11.83
CA THR A 145 12.98 -12.88 -12.03
C THR A 145 13.81 -13.79 -11.15
N GLY A 146 13.16 -14.76 -10.50
CA GLY A 146 13.87 -15.70 -9.64
C GLY A 146 12.93 -16.52 -8.76
N HIS A 147 13.54 -17.34 -7.91
CA HIS A 147 12.85 -18.07 -6.86
C HIS A 147 12.90 -17.26 -5.55
N GLY A 148 11.80 -16.61 -5.22
CA GLY A 148 11.65 -15.82 -3.99
C GLY A 148 11.11 -16.64 -2.82
N ILE A 149 10.75 -15.94 -1.74
CA ILE A 149 10.09 -16.51 -0.55
C ILE A 149 8.79 -17.23 -0.91
N CYS A 150 7.99 -16.67 -1.84
CA CYS A 150 6.71 -17.29 -2.23
C CYS A 150 6.81 -18.20 -3.47
N GLY A 151 8.04 -18.57 -3.87
CA GLY A 151 8.30 -19.42 -5.03
C GLY A 151 8.80 -18.67 -6.27
N TYR A 152 8.86 -19.39 -7.39
CA TYR A 152 9.35 -18.86 -8.66
C TYR A 152 8.35 -17.93 -9.35
N TYR A 153 8.85 -16.82 -9.90
CA TYR A 153 8.09 -15.93 -10.77
C TYR A 153 8.98 -15.26 -11.83
N ASP A 154 8.39 -14.93 -12.98
CA ASP A 154 9.04 -14.13 -14.03
C ASP A 154 8.47 -12.70 -14.01
N THR A 155 9.29 -11.76 -13.55
CA THR A 155 8.90 -10.36 -13.31
C THR A 155 8.37 -9.65 -14.57
N ASN A 156 8.73 -10.14 -15.76
CA ASN A 156 8.27 -9.56 -17.03
C ASN A 156 6.94 -10.15 -17.49
N LYS A 157 6.48 -11.26 -16.90
CA LYS A 157 5.28 -12.01 -17.34
C LYS A 157 4.13 -11.95 -16.35
N VAL A 158 4.41 -11.77 -15.06
CA VAL A 158 3.39 -11.75 -14.01
C VAL A 158 3.32 -10.41 -13.32
N ASP A 159 2.11 -9.98 -12.97
CA ASP A 159 1.90 -8.88 -12.05
C ASP A 159 1.95 -9.38 -10.61
N GLY A 160 2.53 -8.58 -9.73
CA GLY A 160 2.70 -8.93 -8.34
C GLY A 160 3.65 -7.98 -7.63
N VAL A 161 3.74 -8.17 -6.32
CA VAL A 161 4.49 -7.31 -5.41
C VAL A 161 5.41 -8.11 -4.52
N CYS A 162 6.40 -7.44 -3.93
CA CYS A 162 7.10 -7.93 -2.76
C CYS A 162 6.85 -7.00 -1.57
N LEU A 163 6.72 -7.56 -0.38
CA LEU A 163 6.56 -6.79 0.86
C LEU A 163 7.81 -6.93 1.73
N TRP A 164 7.96 -6.11 2.77
CA TRP A 164 9.18 -6.16 3.58
C TRP A 164 9.35 -7.52 4.25
N SER A 165 10.54 -8.09 4.09
CA SER A 165 10.89 -9.42 4.59
C SER A 165 11.31 -9.43 6.06
N GLY A 166 11.45 -8.25 6.69
CA GLY A 166 11.95 -8.10 8.05
C GLY A 166 13.45 -7.77 8.10
N PRO A 167 14.00 -7.53 9.30
CA PRO A 167 15.38 -7.08 9.46
C PRO A 167 16.41 -8.21 9.29
N GLU A 168 16.03 -9.46 9.57
CA GLU A 168 16.93 -10.62 9.49
C GLU A 168 16.85 -11.28 8.11
N GLN A 169 17.92 -11.11 7.32
CA GLN A 169 17.99 -11.57 5.93
C GLN A 169 18.77 -12.90 5.77
N THR A 170 19.55 -13.29 6.78
CA THR A 170 20.45 -14.44 6.72
C THR A 170 19.84 -15.65 7.41
N ASN A 171 19.37 -15.47 8.65
CA ASN A 171 18.82 -16.54 9.50
C ASN A 171 17.43 -16.17 10.03
N PRO A 172 16.43 -15.97 9.16
CA PRO A 172 15.10 -15.53 9.58
C PRO A 172 14.45 -16.54 10.53
N THR A 173 13.75 -16.01 11.53
CA THR A 173 12.86 -16.70 12.46
C THR A 173 11.40 -16.30 12.21
N PHE A 174 10.44 -16.95 12.87
CA PHE A 174 9.03 -16.56 12.79
C PHE A 174 8.78 -15.13 13.29
N GLU A 175 9.51 -14.70 14.31
CA GLU A 175 9.39 -13.40 14.98
C GLU A 175 10.05 -12.28 14.20
N SER A 176 11.06 -12.59 13.39
CA SER A 176 11.77 -11.62 12.54
C SER A 176 11.05 -11.29 11.22
N ALA A 177 9.86 -11.85 10.98
CA ALA A 177 9.13 -11.64 9.73
C ALA A 177 8.53 -10.24 9.67
N GLY A 178 8.88 -9.45 8.66
CA GLY A 178 8.30 -8.13 8.42
C GLY A 178 6.80 -8.21 8.13
N TRP A 179 6.44 -8.29 6.86
CA TRP A 179 5.14 -8.79 6.42
C TRP A 179 5.18 -10.29 6.10
N LEU A 180 6.35 -10.81 5.75
CA LEU A 180 6.60 -12.22 5.52
C LEU A 180 8.10 -12.47 5.67
N ASN A 181 8.52 -13.72 5.76
CA ASN A 181 9.90 -14.15 5.47
C ASN A 181 9.89 -15.64 5.10
N SER A 182 11.07 -16.26 4.97
CA SER A 182 11.17 -17.69 4.61
C SER A 182 10.77 -18.68 5.70
N ARG A 183 10.42 -18.22 6.91
CA ARG A 183 9.82 -19.04 7.98
C ARG A 183 8.33 -18.76 8.15
N LYS A 184 7.92 -17.52 7.93
CA LYS A 184 6.54 -17.05 8.05
C LYS A 184 6.09 -16.46 6.72
N ASP A 185 5.68 -17.35 5.83
CA ASP A 185 5.32 -17.06 4.45
C ASP A 185 3.80 -17.03 4.24
N SER A 186 3.00 -17.06 5.31
CA SER A 186 1.54 -17.14 5.23
C SER A 186 0.85 -15.94 4.58
N ASN A 187 1.58 -14.82 4.38
CA ASN A 187 1.11 -13.68 3.57
C ASN A 187 1.40 -13.84 2.06
N CYS A 188 2.13 -14.88 1.65
CA CYS A 188 2.33 -15.21 0.25
C CYS A 188 1.00 -15.44 -0.47
N ARG A 189 0.94 -15.00 -1.73
CA ARG A 189 -0.22 -15.12 -2.63
C ARG A 189 -1.49 -14.39 -2.20
N LYS A 190 -1.53 -13.80 -1.00
CA LYS A 190 -2.61 -12.88 -0.61
C LYS A 190 -2.65 -11.71 -1.57
N GLN A 191 -3.86 -11.22 -1.83
CA GLN A 191 -4.06 -10.12 -2.75
C GLN A 191 -3.90 -8.79 -2.01
N VAL A 192 -3.12 -7.89 -2.60
CA VAL A 192 -3.07 -6.47 -2.24
C VAL A 192 -3.69 -5.65 -3.35
N TYR A 193 -4.04 -4.40 -3.05
CA TYR A 193 -4.24 -3.39 -4.07
C TYR A 193 -3.14 -2.34 -3.98
N ILE A 194 -2.78 -1.77 -5.13
CA ILE A 194 -1.78 -0.71 -5.25
C ILE A 194 -2.23 0.31 -6.30
N GLN A 195 -1.95 1.58 -6.03
CA GLN A 195 -2.23 2.69 -6.92
C GLN A 195 -1.21 3.80 -6.75
N ARG A 196 -1.10 4.67 -7.75
CA ARG A 196 -0.35 5.93 -7.59
C ARG A 196 -1.10 6.91 -6.70
N ARG A 197 -0.36 7.69 -5.90
CA ARG A 197 -0.96 8.77 -5.11
C ARG A 197 -1.54 9.89 -5.98
N ASN A 198 -0.91 10.17 -7.13
CA ASN A 198 -1.38 11.18 -8.08
C ASN A 198 -2.32 10.65 -9.17
N ASP A 199 -2.61 9.34 -9.19
CA ASP A 199 -3.66 8.75 -10.03
C ASP A 199 -4.47 7.74 -9.20
N PRO A 200 -5.31 8.22 -8.27
CA PRO A 200 -6.02 7.35 -7.34
C PRO A 200 -7.19 6.59 -7.99
N LYS A 201 -7.47 6.80 -9.28
CA LYS A 201 -8.55 6.12 -10.01
C LYS A 201 -8.06 4.82 -10.65
N THR A 202 -6.75 4.66 -10.83
CA THR A 202 -6.14 3.49 -11.45
C THR A 202 -5.59 2.57 -10.38
N VAL A 203 -6.36 1.56 -10.01
CA VAL A 203 -6.03 0.58 -8.97
C VAL A 203 -5.71 -0.78 -9.60
N HIS A 204 -4.62 -1.39 -9.14
CA HIS A 204 -4.25 -2.75 -9.53
C HIS A 204 -4.36 -3.68 -8.34
N TYR A 205 -4.99 -4.85 -8.54
CA TYR A 205 -5.13 -5.89 -7.54
C TYR A 205 -4.22 -7.06 -7.91
N VAL A 206 -3.24 -7.36 -7.06
CA VAL A 206 -2.13 -8.24 -7.43
C VAL A 206 -1.70 -9.09 -6.23
N PRO A 207 -1.13 -10.29 -6.44
CA PRO A 207 -0.67 -11.14 -5.36
C PRO A 207 0.67 -10.67 -4.78
N VAL A 208 0.91 -11.00 -3.50
CA VAL A 208 2.25 -11.01 -2.91
C VAL A 208 3.04 -12.20 -3.49
N LEU A 209 4.15 -11.90 -4.14
CA LEU A 209 5.01 -12.87 -4.83
C LEU A 209 6.36 -13.08 -4.15
N ASP A 210 6.79 -12.16 -3.27
CA ASP A 210 8.08 -12.28 -2.61
C ASP A 210 8.18 -11.40 -1.36
N GLY A 211 9.28 -11.56 -0.63
CA GLY A 211 9.75 -10.57 0.34
C GLY A 211 10.93 -9.77 -0.21
N CYS A 212 11.00 -8.49 0.18
CA CYS A 212 12.07 -7.57 -0.19
C CYS A 212 12.75 -7.04 1.08
N SER A 213 14.06 -6.83 1.05
CA SER A 213 14.80 -6.26 2.19
C SER A 213 14.52 -4.76 2.35
N PHE A 214 14.42 -4.03 1.23
CA PHE A 214 14.41 -2.56 1.18
C PHE A 214 15.58 -1.87 1.90
N HIS A 215 16.59 -2.63 2.35
CA HIS A 215 17.62 -2.19 3.29
C HIS A 215 17.03 -1.61 4.59
N ALA A 216 15.79 -1.97 4.92
CA ALA A 216 15.10 -1.56 6.12
C ALA A 216 15.48 -2.50 7.28
N VAL A 217 15.80 -1.90 8.43
CA VAL A 217 16.17 -2.62 9.66
C VAL A 217 15.16 -2.39 10.79
N THR A 218 14.17 -1.53 10.58
CA THR A 218 13.07 -1.27 11.51
C THR A 218 11.71 -1.36 10.83
N GLU A 219 10.66 -1.57 11.63
CA GLU A 219 9.27 -1.66 11.17
C GLU A 219 8.81 -0.38 10.51
N GLU A 220 9.19 0.79 11.04
CA GLU A 220 8.83 2.07 10.43
C GLU A 220 9.45 2.26 9.05
N GLN A 221 10.67 1.75 8.83
CA GLN A 221 11.34 1.80 7.54
C GLN A 221 10.79 0.79 6.53
N GLY A 222 10.33 -0.38 7.00
CA GLY A 222 9.99 -1.49 6.12
C GLY A 222 8.50 -1.69 5.89
N CYS A 223 7.65 -1.52 6.91
CA CYS A 223 6.26 -1.96 6.87
C CYS A 223 5.36 -1.16 5.91
N PHE A 224 5.81 0.03 5.49
CA PHE A 224 5.11 0.85 4.49
C PHE A 224 5.55 0.56 3.06
N GLU A 225 6.65 -0.17 2.88
CA GLU A 225 7.31 -0.29 1.59
C GLU A 225 6.86 -1.52 0.80
N ILE A 226 6.85 -1.36 -0.52
CA ILE A 226 6.40 -2.35 -1.48
C ILE A 226 7.28 -2.28 -2.72
N GLY A 227 7.67 -3.44 -3.24
CA GLY A 227 8.27 -3.57 -4.56
C GLY A 227 7.28 -4.15 -5.55
N VAL A 228 7.52 -3.95 -6.85
CA VAL A 228 6.63 -4.43 -7.91
C VAL A 228 7.38 -5.20 -8.98
N THR A 229 6.71 -6.15 -9.61
CA THR A 229 7.18 -6.78 -10.85
C THR A 229 7.35 -5.76 -11.98
N ARG A 230 8.21 -6.06 -12.97
CA ARG A 230 8.44 -5.19 -14.14
C ARG A 230 7.16 -5.04 -14.99
N SER A 231 6.38 -6.11 -15.11
CA SER A 231 5.06 -6.08 -15.77
C SER A 231 4.12 -5.07 -15.09
N LEU A 232 4.00 -5.14 -13.76
CA LEU A 232 3.17 -4.21 -13.01
C LEU A 232 3.72 -2.78 -13.05
N ALA A 233 5.05 -2.60 -12.98
CA ALA A 233 5.68 -1.30 -13.09
C ALA A 233 5.36 -0.58 -14.40
N ALA A 234 5.27 -1.32 -15.51
CA ALA A 234 4.90 -0.77 -16.81
C ALA A 234 3.45 -0.26 -16.83
N LYS A 235 2.53 -0.95 -16.16
CA LYS A 235 1.11 -0.56 -16.03
C LYS A 235 0.93 0.63 -15.10
N LEU A 236 1.68 0.64 -14.01
CA LEU A 236 1.72 1.75 -13.07
C LEU A 236 2.51 2.94 -13.59
N ALA A 237 3.08 2.91 -14.79
CA ALA A 237 3.85 4.05 -15.28
C ALA A 237 2.98 5.10 -15.96
N ILE A 238 3.33 6.37 -15.76
CA ILE A 238 2.75 7.50 -16.49
C ILE A 238 3.85 8.00 -17.43
N PHE A 239 3.73 7.80 -18.76
CA PHE A 239 4.75 8.18 -19.76
C PHE A 239 4.28 9.23 -20.77
N PRO A 240 5.19 10.11 -21.24
CA PRO A 240 6.14 9.72 -22.31
C PRO A 240 7.65 9.74 -21.98
N ASN A 241 8.12 10.39 -20.90
CA ASN A 241 9.55 10.74 -20.73
C ASN A 241 10.18 10.35 -19.37
N LYS A 242 9.49 9.52 -18.57
CA LYS A 242 9.97 9.07 -17.25
C LYS A 242 10.36 7.59 -17.19
N THR A 243 10.31 6.90 -18.31
CA THR A 243 10.98 5.60 -18.45
C THR A 243 12.43 5.94 -18.75
N THR A 244 13.27 5.97 -17.74
CA THR A 244 14.58 5.37 -17.96
C THR A 244 14.29 3.86 -18.03
N PRO A 245 14.31 3.24 -19.22
CA PRO A 245 13.98 1.82 -19.38
C PRO A 245 14.86 0.92 -18.50
N HIS A 246 15.98 1.48 -18.03
CA HIS A 246 16.99 0.86 -17.21
C HIS A 246 16.94 1.23 -15.72
N SER A 247 16.03 2.12 -15.26
CA SER A 247 15.92 2.35 -13.82
C SER A 247 15.36 1.11 -13.14
N ASN A 248 16.03 0.65 -12.09
CA ASN A 248 15.53 -0.42 -11.23
C ASN A 248 14.41 0.05 -10.31
N PHE A 249 14.00 1.32 -10.37
CA PHE A 249 12.98 1.90 -9.54
C PHE A 249 11.84 2.51 -10.37
N LEU A 250 10.66 2.56 -9.76
CA LEU A 250 9.51 3.30 -10.23
C LEU A 250 9.31 4.51 -9.32
N TYR A 251 9.55 5.69 -9.90
CA TYR A 251 9.49 6.94 -9.15
C TYR A 251 8.06 7.38 -8.83
N GLY A 252 7.96 8.12 -7.73
CA GLY A 252 6.74 8.75 -7.27
C GLY A 252 6.09 8.00 -6.11
N GLY A 253 5.10 8.65 -5.51
CA GLY A 253 4.40 8.10 -4.35
C GLY A 253 3.31 7.10 -4.73
N PHE A 254 3.22 6.02 -3.97
CA PHE A 254 2.18 4.99 -4.12
C PHE A 254 1.47 4.75 -2.81
N THR A 255 0.25 4.24 -2.92
CA THR A 255 -0.53 3.74 -1.79
C THR A 255 -0.90 2.29 -2.05
N TRP A 256 -0.82 1.45 -1.03
CA TRP A 256 -1.22 0.05 -1.10
C TRP A 256 -1.83 -0.44 0.22
N ASP A 257 -2.51 -1.59 0.18
CA ASP A 257 -2.97 -2.34 1.35
C ASP A 257 -3.41 -3.77 0.94
N PHE A 258 -3.59 -4.66 1.92
CA PHE A 258 -4.23 -5.96 1.72
C PHE A 258 -5.70 -5.79 1.30
N ASN A 259 -6.16 -6.61 0.35
CA ASN A 259 -7.52 -6.54 -0.19
C ASN A 259 -8.56 -7.18 0.74
N ASN A 260 -8.69 -6.66 1.96
CA ASN A 260 -9.72 -7.08 2.90
C ASN A 260 -10.28 -5.92 3.75
N PRO A 261 -10.60 -4.76 3.14
CA PRO A 261 -10.94 -3.54 3.87
C PRO A 261 -12.16 -3.69 4.80
N THR A 262 -13.11 -4.55 4.46
CA THR A 262 -14.36 -4.75 5.21
C THR A 262 -14.46 -6.11 5.91
N GLY A 263 -13.49 -7.00 5.76
CA GLY A 263 -13.56 -8.37 6.32
C GLY A 263 -14.29 -9.41 5.51
N SER A 264 -14.85 -9.04 4.36
CA SER A 264 -15.49 -9.99 3.46
C SER A 264 -14.50 -10.85 2.66
N GLN A 265 -13.20 -10.54 2.69
CA GLN A 265 -12.14 -11.26 1.98
C GLN A 265 -11.03 -11.68 2.96
N SER A 266 -11.40 -12.39 4.02
CA SER A 266 -10.48 -12.79 5.11
C SER A 266 -9.23 -13.54 4.63
N SER A 267 -9.31 -14.29 3.53
CA SER A 267 -8.16 -14.96 2.91
C SER A 267 -7.07 -13.99 2.46
N ALA A 268 -7.42 -12.75 2.10
CA ALA A 268 -6.49 -11.69 1.74
C ALA A 268 -6.01 -10.86 2.93
N GLY A 269 -6.53 -11.06 4.15
CA GLY A 269 -6.08 -10.28 5.31
C GLY A 269 -4.67 -10.66 5.78
N PRO A 270 -3.86 -9.69 6.24
CA PRO A 270 -2.54 -9.98 6.78
C PRO A 270 -2.65 -10.82 8.04
N VAL A 271 -1.61 -11.62 8.25
CA VAL A 271 -1.31 -12.30 9.51
C VAL A 271 -0.16 -11.64 10.23
#